data_AF-A0A1Y6BYM5-F1
#
_entry.id   AF-A0A1Y6BYM5-F1
#
_cell.length_a   1.000
_cell.length_b   1.000
_cell.length_c   1.000
_cell.angle_alpha   90.00
_cell.angle_beta   90.00
_cell.angle_gamma   90.00
#
_symmetry.space_group_name_H-M   'P 1'
#
loop_
_entity.id
_entity.type
_entity.pdbx_description
1 polymer ?
#
loop_
_entity_poly.entity_id
_entity_poly.type
_entity_poly.pdbx_seq_one_letter_code
_entity_poly.pdbx_strand_id
1 'polypeptide(L)' 'MRNLIQAISFIVSLTLLASSSYSKEYVIGVESLEYRPHYFTSSNGSFLGFSREVLDHFAEKMNVKLTFMSFL' A
#
# COMPACT_ATOMS: atom_id res chain seq x y z
N MET A 1 -20.69 -22.18 32.22
CA MET A 1 -19.38 -21.55 31.90
C MET A 1 -18.72 -22.07 30.63
N ARG A 2 -18.65 -23.39 30.38
CA ARG A 2 -18.08 -23.97 29.15
C ARG A 2 -18.65 -23.39 27.83
N ASN A 3 -19.98 -23.24 27.75
CA ASN A 3 -20.65 -22.70 26.57
C ASN A 3 -20.36 -21.21 26.33
N LEU A 4 -20.09 -20.46 27.41
CA LEU A 4 -19.74 -19.04 27.34
C LEU A 4 -18.33 -18.86 26.76
N ILE A 5 -17.38 -19.69 27.21
CA ILE A 5 -15.99 -19.67 26.72
C ILE A 5 -15.95 -20.05 25.23
N GLN A 6 -16.72 -21.05 24.81
CA GLN A 6 -16.82 -21.44 23.40
C GLN A 6 -17.40 -20.33 22.53
N ALA A 7 -18.45 -19.65 23.00
CA ALA A 7 -19.05 -18.53 22.28
C ALA A 7 -18.06 -17.36 22.12
N ILE A 8 -17.33 -17.01 23.19
CA ILE A 8 -16.29 -15.97 23.14
C ILE A 8 -15.18 -16.36 22.16
N SER A 9 -14.70 -17.61 22.23
CA SER A 9 -13.65 -18.08 21.32
C SER A 9 -14.10 -18.05 19.85
N PHE A 10 -15.37 -18.34 19.58
CA PHE A 10 -15.92 -18.28 18.23
C PHE A 10 -16.02 -16.85 17.70
N ILE A 11 -16.45 -15.90 18.54
CA ILE A 11 -16.53 -14.46 18.20
C ILE A 11 -15.13 -13.88 17.94
N VAL A 12 -14.13 -14.24 18.74
CA VAL A 12 -12.74 -13.81 18.54
C VAL A 12 -12.18 -14.35 17.22
N SER A 13 -12.38 -15.64 16.91
CA SER A 13 -11.94 -16.19 15.64
C SER A 13 -12.64 -15.54 14.44
N LEU A 14 -13.93 -15.22 14.56
CA LEU A 14 -14.70 -14.59 13.48
C LEU A 14 -14.24 -13.14 13.20
N THR A 15 -13.90 -12.39 14.25
CA THR A 15 -13.42 -11.00 14.12
C THR A 15 -12.00 -10.92 13.53
N LEU A 16 -11.14 -11.90 13.82
CA LEU A 16 -9.82 -12.00 13.20
C LEU A 16 -9.88 -12.27 11.69
N LEU A 17 -10.85 -13.08 11.24
CA LEU A 17 -11.03 -13.40 9.82
C LEU A 17 -11.69 -12.27 9.01
N ALA A 18 -12.44 -11.38 9.66
CA ALA A 18 -13.11 -10.24 9.01
C ALA A 18 -12.16 -9.08 8.68
N SER A 19 -10.89 -9.16 9.07
CA SER A 19 -9.89 -8.11 8.87
C SER A 19 -9.27 -8.15 7.47
N SER A 20 -10.09 -8.28 6.41
CA SER A 20 -9.62 -8.06 5.05
C SER A 20 -9.60 -6.56 4.75
N SER A 21 -8.47 -5.92 5.02
CA SER A 21 -8.24 -4.52 4.61
C SER A 21 -8.23 -4.48 3.08
N TYR A 22 -9.35 -4.05 2.48
CA TYR A 22 -9.47 -3.86 1.04
C TYR A 22 -8.77 -2.56 0.63
N SER A 23 -7.45 -2.61 0.53
CA SER A 23 -6.63 -1.49 0.04
C SER A 23 -6.92 -1.29 -1.45
N LYS A 24 -7.42 -0.12 -1.84
CA LYS A 24 -7.57 0.23 -3.26
C LYS A 24 -6.20 0.24 -3.93
N GLU A 25 -6.12 -0.28 -5.14
CA GLU A 25 -4.87 -0.31 -5.92
C GLU A 25 -4.92 0.73 -7.05
N TYR A 26 -3.87 1.53 -7.19
CA TYR A 26 -3.72 2.52 -8.25
C TYR A 26 -2.41 2.28 -9.02
N VAL A 27 -2.45 2.53 -10.33
CA VAL A 27 -1.25 2.58 -11.17
C VAL A 27 -0.90 4.03 -11.45
N ILE A 28 0.33 4.42 -11.09
CA ILE A 28 0.86 5.76 -11.32
C ILE A 28 1.77 5.71 -12.55
N GLY A 29 1.40 6.52 -13.55
CA GLY A 29 2.24 6.75 -14.72
C GLY A 29 3.40 7.67 -14.39
N VAL A 30 4.59 7.27 -14.80
CA VAL A 30 5.84 8.02 -14.64
C VAL A 30 6.59 8.06 -15.96
N GLU A 31 7.40 9.10 -16.14
CA GLU A 31 8.25 9.25 -17.32
C GLU A 31 9.63 8.65 -17.07
N SER A 32 10.24 8.06 -18.10
CA SER A 32 11.63 7.57 -18.06
C SER A 32 12.66 8.71 -18.25
N LEU A 33 12.54 9.78 -17.48
CA LEU A 33 13.42 10.94 -17.49
C LEU A 33 14.00 11.18 -16.09
N GLU A 34 15.28 11.54 -16.00
CA GLU A 34 15.86 11.98 -14.72
C GLU A 34 15.64 13.49 -14.52
N TYR A 35 14.89 13.84 -13.47
CA TYR A 35 14.72 15.23 -13.04
C TYR A 35 14.95 15.35 -11.54
N ARG A 36 16.23 15.42 -11.17
CA ARG A 36 16.64 15.47 -9.76
C ARG A 36 16.34 16.83 -9.13
N PRO A 37 15.93 16.89 -7.85
CA PRO A 37 15.69 15.76 -6.93
C PRO A 37 14.26 15.22 -6.97
N HIS A 38 13.42 15.71 -7.89
CA HIS A 38 11.98 15.49 -7.89
C HIS A 38 11.59 14.05 -8.29
N TYR A 39 12.17 13.52 -9.36
CA TYR A 39 11.99 12.13 -9.77
C TYR A 39 13.21 11.60 -10.53
N PHE A 40 13.60 10.36 -10.24
CA PHE A 40 14.66 9.64 -10.93
C PHE A 40 14.54 8.14 -10.65
N THR A 41 15.25 7.32 -11.41
CA THR A 41 15.22 5.86 -11.24
C THR A 41 16.52 5.39 -10.60
N SER A 42 16.42 4.43 -9.68
CA SER A 42 17.56 3.71 -9.12
C SER A 42 18.13 2.72 -10.13
N SER A 43 19.35 2.23 -9.88
CA SER A 43 19.99 1.18 -10.68
C SER A 43 19.16 -0.12 -10.76
N ASN A 44 18.27 -0.35 -9.80
CA ASN A 44 17.36 -1.51 -9.78
C ASN A 44 15.99 -1.22 -10.43
N GLY A 45 15.80 -0.09 -11.10
CA GLY A 45 14.54 0.28 -11.74
C GLY A 45 13.48 0.88 -10.81
N SER A 46 13.80 1.10 -9.53
CA SER A 46 12.85 1.72 -8.58
C SER A 46 12.74 3.23 -8.80
N PHE A 47 11.53 3.76 -8.87
CA PHE A 47 11.28 5.20 -8.91
C PHE A 47 11.52 5.83 -7.54
N LEU A 48 12.34 6.88 -7.50
CA LEU A 48 12.82 7.61 -6.34
C LEU A 48 12.64 9.13 -6.51
N GLY A 49 12.92 9.88 -5.45
CA GLY A 49 12.87 11.35 -5.42
C GLY A 49 11.70 11.89 -4.62
N PHE A 50 11.62 13.21 -4.50
CA PHE A 50 10.62 13.88 -3.68
C PHE A 50 9.17 13.48 -4.04
N SER A 51 8.87 13.37 -5.34
CA SER A 51 7.53 12.98 -5.80
C SER A 51 7.16 11.57 -5.33
N ARG A 52 8.14 10.65 -5.27
CA ARG A 52 7.93 9.30 -4.75
C ARG A 52 7.59 9.32 -3.26
N GLU A 53 8.35 10.06 -2.47
CA GLU A 53 8.15 10.17 -1.03
C GLU A 53 6.75 10.71 -0.69
N VAL A 54 6.30 11.75 -1.40
CA VAL A 54 4.95 12.31 -1.23
C VAL A 54 3.87 11.26 -1.53
N LEU A 55 4.03 10.48 -2.59
CA LEU A 55 3.07 9.45 -2.99
C LEU A 55 3.07 8.26 -2.03
N ASP A 56 4.22 7.86 -1.50
CA ASP A 56 4.30 6.81 -0.48
C ASP A 56 3.59 7.24 0.81
N HIS A 57 3.78 8.48 1.26
CA HIS A 57 3.04 9.03 2.41
C HIS A 57 1.54 9.13 2.16
N PHE A 58 1.13 9.50 0.94
CA PHE A 58 -0.27 9.46 0.55
C PHE A 58 -0.84 8.03 0.61
N ALA A 59 -0.10 7.05 0.09
CA ALA A 59 -0.50 5.65 0.07
C ALA A 59 -0.73 5.11 1.50
N GLU A 60 0.20 5.40 2.40
CA GLU A 60 0.13 5.07 3.83
C GLU A 60 -1.10 5.71 4.49
N LYS A 61 -1.26 7.03 4.34
CA LYS A 61 -2.35 7.78 4.99
C LYS A 61 -3.73 7.34 4.51
N MET A 62 -3.85 6.95 3.24
CA MET A 62 -5.11 6.57 2.62
C MET A 62 -5.38 5.06 2.66
N ASN A 63 -4.42 4.26 3.17
CA ASN A 63 -4.47 2.80 3.13
C ASN A 63 -4.76 2.28 1.69
N VAL A 64 -3.99 2.79 0.73
CA VAL A 64 -4.05 2.40 -0.68
C VAL A 64 -2.69 1.88 -1.13
N LYS A 65 -2.68 1.08 -2.19
CA LYS A 65 -1.46 0.53 -2.78
C LYS A 65 -1.19 1.22 -4.11
N LEU A 66 0.06 1.66 -4.30
CA LEU A 66 0.51 2.28 -5.54
C LEU A 66 1.49 1.37 -6.27
N THR A 67 1.30 1.22 -7.57
CA THR A 67 2.24 0.58 -8.49
C THR A 67 2.70 1.62 -9.49
N PHE A 68 4.01 1.75 -9.71
CA PHE A 68 4.59 2.72 -10.62
C PHE A 68 4.97 2.03 -11.94
N MET A 69 4.56 2.60 -13.06
CA MET A 69 4.84 2.05 -14.37
C MET A 69 5.24 3.16 -15.35
N SER A 70 6.34 2.95 -16.08
CA SER A 70 6.70 3.85 -17.19
C SER A 70 5.84 3.54 -18.39
N PHE A 71 5.30 4.58 -19.02
CA PHE A 71 4.45 4.46 -20.22
C PHE A 71 5.08 5.08 -21.48
N LEU A 72 6.22 5.75 -21.32
CA LEU A 72 6.98 6.45 -22.36
C LEU A 72 8.47 6.18 -22.19
#